data_AF-A0A812V2R1-F1
#
_entry.id   AF-A0A812V2R1-F1
#
_cell.length_a   1.000
_cell.length_b   1.000
_cell.length_c   1.000
_cell.angle_alpha   90.00
_cell.angle_beta   90.00
_cell.angle_gamma   90.00
#
_symmetry.space_group_name_H-M   'P 1'
#
loop_
_entity.id
_entity.type
_entity.pdbx_description
1 polymer ?
#
loop_
_entity_poly.entity_id
_entity_poly.type
_entity_poly.pdbx_seq_one_letter_code
_entity_poly.pdbx_strand_id
1 'polypeptide(L)'
;MSQKSYVDTRLFKLEIPEGANDDELASEDLVADNRSLVGALSWLSAQTRPDLTCAVSMAQQLQKCPTVGDLKFSHSTARKALDFKDEGLRFKPLDIEDMVVLVYHDAGWANAKDTEHDEPYFELTAEDKVASQLGDLVLFADKKCLAGNPSDFTVADWKSRACVEGLEAGQHVRALFETLLSGDLVKVEK
;
A
#
# COMPACT_ATOMS: atom_id res chain seq x y z
N MET A 1 -6.02 16.52 -2.28
CA MET A 1 -5.97 15.88 -3.61
C MET A 1 -7.20 15.01 -3.75
N SER A 2 -8.03 15.23 -4.78
CA SER A 2 -9.27 14.46 -5.00
C SER A 2 -9.05 13.35 -6.02
N GLN A 3 -9.59 12.16 -5.74
CA GLN A 3 -9.52 10.97 -6.59
C GLN A 3 -10.88 10.56 -7.18
N LYS A 4 -11.96 11.27 -6.82
CA LYS A 4 -13.33 10.91 -7.20
C LYS A 4 -13.50 10.65 -8.70
N SER A 5 -13.00 11.56 -9.53
CA SER A 5 -13.11 11.43 -10.99
C SER A 5 -12.40 10.19 -11.54
N TYR A 6 -11.27 9.78 -10.93
CA TYR A 6 -10.58 8.57 -11.34
C TYR A 6 -11.38 7.34 -10.93
N VAL A 7 -11.86 7.31 -9.68
CA VAL A 7 -12.70 6.23 -9.16
C VAL A 7 -13.95 6.03 -10.02
N ASP A 8 -14.67 7.11 -10.33
CA ASP A 8 -15.91 7.06 -11.12
C ASP A 8 -15.70 6.59 -12.57
N THR A 9 -14.49 6.72 -13.12
CA THR A 9 -14.20 6.37 -14.53
C THR A 9 -13.41 5.08 -14.71
N ARG A 10 -12.69 4.62 -13.69
CA ARG A 10 -11.75 3.50 -13.79
C ARG A 10 -12.09 2.32 -12.90
N LEU A 11 -12.82 2.53 -11.80
CA LEU A 11 -13.24 1.43 -10.94
C LEU A 11 -14.63 0.92 -11.32
N PHE A 12 -14.80 -0.37 -11.17
CA PHE A 12 -16.05 -1.09 -11.42
C PHE A 12 -16.18 -2.24 -10.42
N LYS A 13 -17.37 -2.84 -10.35
CA LYS A 13 -17.63 -4.01 -9.53
C LYS A 13 -17.50 -5.27 -10.39
N LEU A 14 -16.94 -6.32 -9.81
CA LEU A 14 -16.90 -7.63 -10.45
C LEU A 14 -18.28 -8.29 -10.32
N GLU A 15 -18.76 -8.89 -11.41
CA GLU A 15 -20.01 -9.65 -11.44
C GLU A 15 -19.76 -11.10 -10.98
N ILE A 16 -19.45 -11.27 -9.70
CA ILE A 16 -19.17 -12.59 -9.10
C ILE A 16 -20.50 -13.30 -8.82
N PRO A 17 -20.71 -14.55 -9.29
CA PRO A 17 -21.96 -15.29 -9.06
C PRO A 17 -22.29 -15.45 -7.57
N GLU A 18 -23.56 -15.23 -7.22
CA GLU A 18 -24.02 -15.45 -5.85
C GLU A 18 -23.88 -16.93 -5.44
N GLY A 19 -23.38 -17.16 -4.23
CA GLY A 19 -23.16 -18.51 -3.70
C GLY A 19 -21.94 -19.24 -4.27
N ALA A 20 -21.12 -18.60 -5.13
CA ALA A 20 -19.88 -19.19 -5.61
C ALA A 20 -18.92 -19.51 -4.44
N ASN A 21 -18.33 -20.70 -4.49
CA ASN A 21 -17.42 -21.21 -3.48
C ASN A 21 -16.06 -20.49 -3.59
N ASP A 22 -15.51 -20.05 -2.47
CA ASP A 22 -14.27 -19.27 -2.40
C ASP A 22 -13.04 -20.04 -2.90
N ASP A 23 -13.04 -21.36 -2.77
CA ASP A 23 -11.92 -22.23 -3.15
C ASP A 23 -11.91 -22.61 -4.64
N GLU A 24 -13.00 -22.32 -5.37
CA GLU A 24 -13.10 -22.62 -6.79
C GLU A 24 -12.25 -21.64 -7.61
N LEU A 25 -11.62 -22.14 -8.67
CA LEU A 25 -10.91 -21.30 -9.62
C LEU A 25 -11.86 -20.36 -10.34
N ALA A 26 -11.45 -19.10 -10.51
CA ALA A 26 -12.22 -18.14 -11.27
C ALA A 26 -12.22 -18.49 -12.76
N SER A 27 -13.34 -18.26 -13.43
CA SER A 27 -13.45 -18.36 -14.89
C SER A 27 -12.53 -17.36 -15.58
N GLU A 28 -12.02 -17.68 -16.78
CA GLU A 28 -11.09 -16.82 -17.54
C GLU A 28 -11.59 -15.38 -17.73
N ASP A 29 -12.88 -15.18 -17.98
CA ASP A 29 -13.49 -13.84 -18.13
C ASP A 29 -13.35 -13.02 -16.84
N LEU A 30 -13.75 -13.60 -15.70
CA LEU A 30 -13.60 -12.96 -14.39
C LEU A 30 -12.14 -12.72 -14.00
N VAL A 31 -11.21 -13.58 -14.42
CA VAL A 31 -9.77 -13.35 -14.23
C VAL A 31 -9.30 -12.13 -15.01
N ALA A 32 -9.74 -11.99 -16.27
CA ALA A 32 -9.40 -10.84 -17.10
C ALA A 32 -9.95 -9.52 -16.54
N ASP A 33 -11.19 -9.54 -16.04
CA ASP A 33 -11.82 -8.40 -15.38
C ASP A 33 -11.11 -8.02 -14.08
N ASN A 34 -10.81 -9.02 -13.24
CA ASN A 34 -10.10 -8.83 -11.98
C ASN A 34 -8.72 -8.19 -12.20
N ARG A 35 -7.98 -8.64 -13.23
CA ARG A 35 -6.68 -8.05 -13.59
C ARG A 35 -6.80 -6.58 -13.97
N SER A 36 -7.84 -6.22 -14.72
CA SER A 36 -8.12 -4.83 -15.07
C SER A 36 -8.47 -3.98 -13.84
N LEU A 37 -9.30 -4.52 -12.94
CA LEU A 37 -9.66 -3.87 -11.68
C LEU A 37 -8.44 -3.66 -10.77
N VAL A 38 -7.60 -4.69 -10.57
CA VAL A 38 -6.36 -4.60 -9.78
C VAL A 38 -5.39 -3.59 -10.40
N GLY A 39 -5.33 -3.50 -11.73
CA GLY A 39 -4.56 -2.45 -12.41
C GLY A 39 -5.03 -1.03 -12.05
N ALA A 40 -6.34 -0.79 -12.08
CA ALA A 40 -6.92 0.50 -11.70
C ALA A 40 -6.69 0.80 -10.19
N LEU A 41 -6.83 -0.21 -9.34
CA LEU A 41 -6.54 -0.09 -7.90
C LEU A 41 -5.07 0.18 -7.61
N SER A 42 -4.15 -0.43 -8.35
CA SER A 42 -2.70 -0.19 -8.27
C SER A 42 -2.38 1.28 -8.43
N TRP A 43 -2.88 1.89 -9.50
CA TRP A 43 -2.71 3.33 -9.73
C TRP A 43 -3.32 4.14 -8.58
N LEU A 44 -4.56 3.86 -8.20
CA LEU A 44 -5.24 4.63 -7.14
C LEU A 44 -4.48 4.58 -5.81
N SER A 45 -4.03 3.38 -5.43
CA SER A 45 -3.28 3.13 -4.20
C SER A 45 -1.91 3.79 -4.19
N ALA A 46 -1.26 3.94 -5.36
CA ALA A 46 0.04 4.59 -5.48
C ALA A 46 -0.04 6.12 -5.48
N GLN A 47 -1.20 6.70 -5.82
CA GLN A 47 -1.34 8.15 -6.02
C GLN A 47 -2.12 8.87 -4.91
N THR A 48 -3.16 8.25 -4.37
CA THR A 48 -4.14 8.98 -3.54
C THR A 48 -4.72 8.19 -2.36
N ARG A 49 -4.55 6.87 -2.33
CA ARG A 49 -5.22 5.98 -1.36
C ARG A 49 -4.20 5.08 -0.63
N PRO A 50 -3.41 5.63 0.30
CA PRO A 50 -2.46 4.86 1.10
C PRO A 50 -3.11 3.71 1.87
N ASP A 51 -4.37 3.86 2.27
CA ASP A 51 -5.14 2.86 2.99
C ASP A 51 -5.48 1.60 2.18
N LEU A 52 -5.23 1.61 0.86
CA LEU A 52 -5.47 0.48 -0.04
C LEU A 52 -4.17 -0.24 -0.44
N THR A 53 -3.00 0.39 -0.25
CA THR A 53 -1.73 -0.08 -0.83
C THR A 53 -1.37 -1.51 -0.43
N CYS A 54 -1.60 -1.88 0.83
CA CYS A 54 -1.35 -3.25 1.30
C CYS A 54 -2.27 -4.28 0.61
N ALA A 55 -3.59 -4.04 0.64
CA ALA A 55 -4.55 -4.94 0.02
C ALA A 55 -4.32 -5.10 -1.49
N VAL A 56 -3.95 -4.00 -2.16
CA VAL A 56 -3.65 -4.03 -3.60
C VAL A 56 -2.36 -4.80 -3.90
N SER A 57 -1.32 -4.62 -3.09
CA SER A 57 -0.08 -5.40 -3.24
C SER A 57 -0.33 -6.90 -3.07
N MET A 58 -1.14 -7.28 -2.07
CA MET A 58 -1.55 -8.67 -1.89
C MET A 58 -2.39 -9.18 -3.06
N ALA A 59 -3.36 -8.40 -3.55
CA ALA A 59 -4.20 -8.78 -4.69
C ALA A 59 -3.40 -9.01 -5.98
N GLN A 60 -2.30 -8.28 -6.17
CA GLN A 60 -1.37 -8.48 -7.29
C GLN A 60 -0.67 -9.85 -7.23
N GLN A 61 -0.28 -10.31 -6.04
CA GLN A 61 0.38 -11.61 -5.85
C GLN A 61 -0.56 -12.77 -6.22
N LEU A 62 -1.88 -12.55 -6.13
CA LEU A 62 -2.91 -13.56 -6.39
C LEU A 62 -3.28 -13.74 -7.87
N GLN A 63 -2.78 -12.88 -8.78
CA GLN A 63 -3.24 -12.83 -10.17
C GLN A 63 -2.84 -14.03 -11.05
N LYS A 64 -1.88 -14.87 -10.62
CA LYS A 64 -1.37 -15.99 -11.44
C LYS A 64 -2.44 -17.05 -11.70
N CYS A 65 -3.20 -17.44 -10.67
CA CYS A 65 -4.27 -18.43 -10.74
C CYS A 65 -5.27 -18.16 -9.61
N PRO A 66 -6.08 -17.08 -9.72
CA PRO A 66 -6.90 -16.64 -8.60
C PRO A 66 -8.15 -17.52 -8.42
N THR A 67 -8.51 -17.74 -7.15
CA THR A 67 -9.81 -18.33 -6.79
C THR A 67 -10.91 -17.27 -6.75
N VAL A 68 -12.17 -17.70 -6.66
CA VAL A 68 -13.31 -16.81 -6.39
C VAL A 68 -13.10 -16.01 -5.10
N GLY A 69 -12.51 -16.60 -4.07
CA GLY A 69 -12.14 -15.92 -2.83
C GLY A 69 -11.16 -14.77 -3.06
N ASP A 70 -10.13 -15.00 -3.89
CA ASP A 70 -9.16 -13.95 -4.27
C ASP A 70 -9.86 -12.80 -5.04
N LEU A 71 -10.83 -13.11 -5.89
CA LEU A 71 -11.65 -12.11 -6.58
C LEU A 71 -12.54 -11.32 -5.62
N LYS A 72 -13.16 -11.99 -4.64
CA LYS A 72 -13.94 -11.32 -3.58
C LYS A 72 -13.06 -10.38 -2.76
N PHE A 73 -11.81 -10.74 -2.51
CA PHE A 73 -10.83 -9.87 -1.85
C PHE A 73 -10.55 -8.60 -2.66
N SER A 74 -10.19 -8.73 -3.95
CA SER A 74 -10.03 -7.56 -4.86
C SER A 74 -11.29 -6.71 -4.94
N HIS A 75 -12.46 -7.36 -5.05
CA HIS A 75 -13.75 -6.68 -5.11
C HIS A 75 -14.05 -5.89 -3.83
N SER A 76 -13.75 -6.45 -2.65
CA SER A 76 -13.90 -5.74 -1.37
C SER A 76 -13.02 -4.48 -1.29
N THR A 77 -11.79 -4.56 -1.83
CA THR A 77 -10.87 -3.43 -1.93
C THR A 77 -11.42 -2.35 -2.87
N ALA A 78 -12.00 -2.75 -4.01
CA ALA A 78 -12.67 -1.83 -4.93
C ALA A 78 -13.92 -1.18 -4.33
N ARG A 79 -14.72 -1.93 -3.56
CA ARG A 79 -15.86 -1.37 -2.83
C ARG A 79 -15.43 -0.28 -1.85
N LYS A 80 -14.39 -0.53 -1.06
CA LYS A 80 -13.83 0.50 -0.16
C LYS A 80 -13.32 1.72 -0.93
N ALA A 81 -12.79 1.54 -2.13
CA ALA A 81 -12.39 2.67 -2.98
C ALA A 81 -13.60 3.49 -3.46
N LEU A 82 -14.68 2.82 -3.88
CA LEU A 82 -15.94 3.42 -4.33
C LEU A 82 -16.69 4.14 -3.20
N ASP A 83 -16.80 3.51 -2.03
CA ASP A 83 -17.55 4.03 -0.87
C ASP A 83 -16.89 5.30 -0.31
N PHE A 84 -15.56 5.37 -0.34
CA PHE A 84 -14.77 6.51 0.17
C PHE A 84 -14.12 7.32 -0.97
N LYS A 85 -14.77 7.40 -2.13
CA LYS A 85 -14.23 8.11 -3.30
C LYS A 85 -14.09 9.62 -3.12
N ASP A 86 -14.77 10.19 -2.13
CA ASP A 86 -14.70 11.60 -1.77
C ASP A 86 -13.59 11.91 -0.73
N GLU A 87 -13.00 10.89 -0.10
CA GLU A 87 -11.98 11.04 0.94
C GLU A 87 -10.56 11.03 0.35
N GLY A 88 -9.95 12.21 0.22
CA GLY A 88 -8.62 12.37 -0.39
C GLY A 88 -7.58 12.95 0.56
N LEU A 89 -6.31 12.90 0.12
CA LEU A 89 -5.18 13.41 0.90
C LEU A 89 -5.34 14.92 1.16
N ARG A 90 -5.06 15.34 2.40
CA ARG A 90 -5.04 16.74 2.81
C ARG A 90 -3.62 17.13 3.15
N PHE A 91 -3.18 18.25 2.59
CA PHE A 91 -1.84 18.80 2.81
C PHE A 91 -2.01 20.05 3.68
N LYS A 92 -1.27 20.10 4.78
CA LYS A 92 -1.30 21.19 5.76
C LYS A 92 0.02 21.94 5.73
N PRO A 93 0.01 23.27 5.83
CA PRO A 93 1.25 24.01 6.03
C PRO A 93 1.88 23.61 7.37
N LEU A 94 3.20 23.48 7.39
CA LEU A 94 3.99 23.20 8.57
C LEU A 94 5.11 24.24 8.66
N ASP A 95 5.47 24.63 9.87
CA ASP A 95 6.67 25.43 10.10
C ASP A 95 7.89 24.54 9.90
N ILE A 96 8.78 24.94 8.99
CA ILE A 96 9.97 24.16 8.62
C ILE A 96 10.91 24.01 9.82
N GLU A 97 11.00 25.02 10.70
CA GLU A 97 11.89 24.99 11.87
C GLU A 97 11.43 23.96 12.91
N ASP A 98 10.12 23.72 13.01
CA ASP A 98 9.48 22.78 13.92
C ASP A 98 9.06 21.47 13.22
N MET A 99 9.42 21.26 11.95
CA MET A 99 9.02 20.08 11.19
C MET A 99 9.92 18.87 11.49
N VAL A 100 9.30 17.69 11.61
CA VAL A 100 9.98 16.39 11.72
C VAL A 100 9.48 15.43 10.64
N VAL A 101 10.35 14.50 10.24
CA VAL A 101 9.97 13.35 9.41
C VAL A 101 9.63 12.19 10.34
N LEU A 102 8.39 11.69 10.28
CA LEU A 102 7.95 10.50 11.02
C LEU A 102 7.73 9.34 10.06
N VAL A 103 8.19 8.17 10.45
CA VAL A 103 7.95 6.93 9.70
C VAL A 103 7.16 5.99 10.61
N TYR A 104 5.95 5.66 10.18
CA TYR A 104 5.17 4.56 10.76
C TYR A 104 5.31 3.36 9.86
N HIS A 105 5.56 2.19 10.43
CA HIS A 105 5.52 0.94 9.69
C HIS A 105 4.97 -0.17 10.57
N ASP A 106 4.26 -1.11 9.94
CA ASP A 106 3.71 -2.27 10.63
C ASP A 106 3.60 -3.44 9.65
N ALA A 107 3.88 -4.65 10.14
CA ALA A 107 3.75 -5.88 9.38
C ALA A 107 2.99 -6.91 10.22
N GLY A 108 1.95 -7.49 9.63
CA GLY A 108 1.25 -8.62 10.23
C GLY A 108 2.07 -9.90 10.04
N TRP A 109 2.22 -10.69 11.09
CA TRP A 109 2.81 -12.02 10.99
C TRP A 109 2.01 -12.89 10.02
N ALA A 110 2.69 -13.54 9.07
CA ALA A 110 2.11 -14.51 8.13
C ALA A 110 0.93 -13.99 7.32
N ASN A 111 0.83 -12.67 7.10
CA ASN A 111 -0.30 -12.06 6.40
C ASN A 111 -0.18 -12.12 4.88
N ALA A 112 0.94 -12.57 4.32
CA ALA A 112 1.18 -12.66 2.88
C ALA A 112 1.33 -14.12 2.45
N LYS A 113 0.98 -14.41 1.19
CA LYS A 113 1.29 -15.73 0.60
C LYS A 113 2.77 -15.76 0.30
N ASP A 114 3.43 -16.86 0.67
CA ASP A 114 4.78 -17.15 0.22
C ASP A 114 4.74 -17.37 -1.30
N THR A 115 5.27 -16.42 -2.06
CA THR A 115 5.43 -16.59 -3.50
C THR A 115 6.62 -17.49 -3.70
N GLU A 116 6.38 -18.73 -4.15
CA GLU A 116 7.40 -19.74 -4.43
C GLU A 116 8.70 -19.11 -4.94
N HIS A 117 9.76 -19.19 -4.13
CA HIS A 117 11.11 -19.09 -4.67
C HIS A 117 11.30 -20.34 -5.55
N ASP A 118 11.25 -20.17 -6.88
CA ASP A 118 11.62 -21.18 -7.88
C ASP A 118 13.15 -21.48 -7.81
N GLU A 119 13.70 -21.68 -6.62
CA GLU A 119 15.10 -22.00 -6.37
C GLU A 119 15.19 -23.51 -6.02
N PRO A 120 15.55 -24.39 -6.97
CA PRO A 120 15.42 -25.85 -6.84
C PRO A 120 16.32 -26.50 -5.78
N TYR A 121 17.12 -25.72 -5.04
CA TYR A 121 18.08 -26.21 -4.05
C TYR A 121 17.80 -25.77 -2.61
N PHE A 122 16.70 -25.04 -2.36
CA PHE A 122 16.29 -24.63 -1.01
C PHE A 122 14.81 -24.96 -0.76
N GLU A 123 14.53 -26.16 -0.24
CA GLU A 123 13.21 -26.49 0.30
C GLU A 123 13.06 -25.89 1.70
N LEU A 124 12.32 -24.78 1.80
CA LEU A 124 11.90 -24.21 3.08
C LEU A 124 10.92 -25.16 3.78
N THR A 125 11.11 -25.40 5.08
CA THR A 125 10.16 -26.20 5.87
C THR A 125 8.82 -25.46 5.98
N ALA A 126 7.73 -26.14 6.33
CA ALA A 126 6.42 -25.49 6.49
C ALA A 126 6.41 -24.35 7.52
N GLU A 127 7.35 -24.36 8.47
CA GLU A 127 7.57 -23.30 9.47
C GLU A 127 8.37 -22.11 8.92
N ASP A 128 9.14 -22.33 7.84
CA ASP A 128 9.94 -21.31 7.16
C ASP A 128 9.16 -20.56 6.06
N LYS A 129 7.98 -21.05 5.66
CA LYS A 129 7.09 -20.46 4.62
C LYS A 129 6.21 -19.33 5.17
N VAL A 130 6.77 -18.44 5.96
CA VAL A 130 6.02 -17.33 6.56
C VAL A 130 6.42 -16.02 5.91
N ALA A 131 5.64 -15.60 4.90
CA ALA A 131 5.77 -14.28 4.30
C ALA A 131 4.96 -13.24 5.06
N SER A 132 5.55 -12.05 5.27
CA SER A 132 4.88 -10.91 5.88
C SER A 132 4.96 -9.69 4.96
N GLN A 133 3.82 -9.03 4.79
CA GLN A 133 3.67 -7.77 4.08
C GLN A 133 3.70 -6.62 5.09
N LEU A 134 4.68 -5.73 4.91
CA LEU A 134 4.84 -4.48 5.63
C LEU A 134 4.05 -3.37 4.93
N GLY A 135 3.39 -2.51 5.69
CA GLY A 135 2.98 -1.17 5.26
C GLY A 135 3.90 -0.11 5.87
N ASP A 136 4.29 0.89 5.10
CA ASP A 136 5.03 2.06 5.57
C ASP A 136 4.28 3.37 5.23
N LEU A 137 4.42 4.37 6.10
CA LEU A 137 3.83 5.70 5.96
C LEU A 137 4.83 6.75 6.45
N VAL A 138 5.27 7.61 5.55
CA VAL A 138 6.19 8.72 5.82
C VAL A 138 5.38 10.01 5.92
N LEU A 139 5.56 10.75 7.01
CA LEU A 139 4.87 11.99 7.30
C LEU A 139 5.87 13.14 7.50
N PHE A 140 5.50 14.32 7.03
CA PHE A 140 5.96 15.56 7.63
C PHE A 140 4.99 15.92 8.76
N ALA A 141 5.48 16.17 9.96
CA ALA A 141 4.66 16.51 11.12
C ALA A 141 5.31 17.63 11.93
N ASP A 142 4.51 18.38 12.69
CA ASP A 142 5.05 19.30 13.69
C ASP A 142 5.62 18.49 14.88
N LYS A 143 6.81 18.88 15.34
CA LYS A 143 7.57 18.26 16.43
C LYS A 143 6.77 18.08 17.71
N LYS A 144 5.75 18.90 17.95
CA LYS A 144 4.80 18.77 19.08
C LYS A 144 4.13 17.39 19.11
N CYS A 145 3.94 16.72 17.97
CA CYS A 145 3.43 15.35 17.90
C CYS A 145 4.27 14.36 18.70
N LEU A 146 5.60 14.55 18.77
CA LEU A 146 6.50 13.67 19.53
C LEU A 146 6.27 13.76 21.04
N ALA A 147 5.75 14.89 21.52
CA ALA A 147 5.37 15.08 22.91
C ALA A 147 3.93 14.65 23.21
N GLY A 148 3.23 14.02 22.25
CA GLY A 148 1.83 13.61 22.38
C GLY A 148 0.82 14.76 22.28
N ASN A 149 1.26 15.95 21.87
CA ASN A 149 0.36 17.09 21.69
C ASN A 149 -0.36 16.98 20.33
N PRO A 150 -1.67 17.33 20.26
CA PRO A 150 -2.37 17.44 18.99
C PRO A 150 -1.70 18.47 18.08
N SER A 151 -1.34 18.07 16.86
CA SER A 151 -0.81 18.99 15.84
C SER A 151 -1.09 18.46 14.42
N ASP A 152 -0.83 19.29 13.41
CA ASP A 152 -1.01 18.94 12.01
C ASP A 152 0.12 18.04 11.49
N PHE A 153 -0.20 17.27 10.45
CA PHE A 153 0.76 16.49 9.67
C PHE A 153 0.32 16.42 8.21
N THR A 154 1.25 16.03 7.36
CA THR A 154 1.05 15.82 5.93
C THR A 154 1.70 14.50 5.53
N VAL A 155 1.00 13.69 4.74
CA VAL A 155 1.55 12.46 4.17
C VAL A 155 2.55 12.81 3.06
N ALA A 156 3.77 12.32 3.19
CA ALA A 156 4.87 12.55 2.25
C ALA A 156 5.06 11.37 1.27
N ASP A 157 5.03 10.14 1.78
CA ASP A 157 5.12 8.91 0.96
C ASP A 157 4.49 7.73 1.71
N TRP A 158 4.20 6.66 0.99
CA TRP A 158 3.73 5.38 1.52
C TRP A 158 3.98 4.26 0.52
N LYS A 159 4.17 3.05 1.02
CA LYS A 159 4.40 1.84 0.26
C LYS A 159 3.89 0.63 1.06
N SER A 160 3.78 -0.48 0.35
CA SER A 160 3.63 -1.79 0.96
C SER A 160 4.52 -2.77 0.23
N ARG A 161 5.28 -3.58 0.97
CA ARG A 161 6.25 -4.53 0.41
C ARG A 161 6.44 -5.76 1.31
N ALA A 162 7.01 -6.83 0.76
CA ALA A 162 7.52 -7.93 1.57
C ALA A 162 8.57 -7.38 2.56
N CYS A 163 8.54 -7.86 3.81
CA CYS A 163 9.24 -7.27 4.95
C CYS A 163 10.78 -7.23 4.79
N VAL A 164 11.28 -6.20 4.11
CA VAL A 164 12.68 -5.83 4.01
C VAL A 164 12.75 -4.30 4.13
N GLU A 165 13.10 -3.83 5.33
CA GLU A 165 13.48 -2.45 5.68
C GLU A 165 12.52 -1.31 5.26
N GLY A 166 11.67 -0.86 6.20
CA GLY A 166 10.75 0.28 6.01
C GLY A 166 11.35 1.68 6.20
N LEU A 167 12.63 1.79 6.61
CA LEU A 167 13.24 3.09 6.94
C LEU A 167 13.74 3.87 5.73
N GLU A 168 14.04 3.19 4.62
CA GLU A 168 14.68 3.79 3.44
C GLU A 168 13.85 4.92 2.82
N ALA A 169 12.52 4.77 2.79
CA ALA A 169 11.62 5.80 2.27
C ALA A 169 11.70 7.09 3.11
N GLY A 170 11.74 6.97 4.44
CA GLY A 170 11.90 8.11 5.34
C GLY A 170 13.26 8.79 5.19
N GLN A 171 14.33 8.00 5.06
CA GLN A 171 15.67 8.54 4.83
C GLN A 171 15.77 9.27 3.49
N HIS A 172 15.17 8.71 2.44
CA HIS A 172 15.10 9.34 1.13
C HIS A 172 14.35 10.68 1.17
N VAL A 173 13.15 10.71 1.77
CA VAL A 173 12.35 11.94 1.93
C VAL A 173 13.10 12.99 2.74
N ARG A 174 13.72 12.60 3.87
CA ARG A 174 14.55 13.49 4.69
C ARG A 174 15.70 14.08 3.88
N ALA A 175 16.49 13.23 3.21
CA ALA A 175 17.66 13.65 2.45
C ALA A 175 17.26 14.57 1.28
N LEU A 176 16.19 14.25 0.56
CA LEU A 176 15.65 15.10 -0.50
C LEU A 176 15.26 16.48 0.04
N PHE A 177 14.50 16.51 1.14
CA PHE A 177 14.03 17.76 1.73
C PHE A 177 15.18 18.63 2.26
N GLU A 178 16.14 18.05 2.99
CA GLU A 178 17.32 18.76 3.47
C GLU A 178 18.17 19.31 2.32
N THR A 179 18.33 18.54 1.24
CA THR A 179 19.05 18.99 0.03
C THR A 179 18.34 20.17 -0.63
N LEU A 180 16.99 20.17 -0.67
CA LEU A 180 16.23 21.29 -1.23
C LEU A 180 16.38 22.58 -0.43
N LEU A 181 16.59 22.48 0.89
CA LEU A 181 16.77 23.65 1.77
C LEU A 181 18.20 24.17 1.80
N SER A 182 19.18 23.26 1.85
CA SER A 182 20.59 23.62 2.05
C SER A 182 21.40 23.69 0.76
N GLY A 183 20.94 23.03 -0.31
CA GLY A 183 21.70 22.84 -1.54
C GLY A 183 22.67 21.67 -1.51
N ASP A 184 22.87 21.03 -0.36
CA ASP A 184 23.85 19.96 -0.16
C ASP A 184 23.20 18.67 0.35
N LEU A 185 23.68 17.52 -0.13
CA LEU A 185 23.22 16.22 0.37
C LEU A 185 23.85 15.92 1.73
N VAL A 186 23.07 16.06 2.80
CA VAL A 186 23.49 15.74 4.16
C VAL A 186 23.33 14.24 4.42
N LYS A 187 24.47 13.54 4.53
CA LYS A 187 24.49 12.11 4.89
C LYS A 187 24.22 11.94 6.39
N VAL A 188 23.46 10.91 6.75
CA VAL A 188 23.35 10.48 8.15
C VAL A 188 24.68 9.84 8.53
N GLU A 189 25.38 10.39 9.54
CA GLU A 189 26.48 9.67 10.16
C GLU A 189 25.90 8.44 10.89
N LYS A 190 26.40 7.26 10.54
CA LYS A 190 25.96 5.98 11.13
C LYS A 190 26.39 5.86 12.59
#